data_AF-A0A9E4C9L2-F1
#
_entry.id   AF-A0A9E4C9L2-F1
#
_cell.length_a   1.000
_cell.length_b   1.000
_cell.length_c   1.000
_cell.angle_alpha   90.00
_cell.angle_beta   90.00
_cell.angle_gamma   90.00
#
_symmetry.space_group_name_H-M   'P 1'
#
loop_
_entity.id
_entity.type
_entity.pdbx_description
1 polymer ?
#
loop_
_entity_poly.entity_id
_entity_poly.type
_entity_poly.pdbx_seq_one_letter_code
_entity_poly.pdbx_strand_id
1 'polypeptide(L)'
;MRKLTTLLLAGLCVGALPDGVRATPESRSAPLLLLIEPGSRAIAMGESYVAVADDATASYFNPAALVGQTKKKLHLSHTKWLPKLADDLSYEFLAYSQPVEGWGNFGFNVALLNLGEQIRTDERGNQQGTFRSYDVAVSAAYGAHIGDNTSAGIGLPMRGLALSGAGAWATALPQIWDFCGSLFPASALARPCAT
;
A
#
# COMPACT_ATOMS: atom_id res chain seq x y z
N MET A 1 0.83 -13.08 -29.97
CA MET A 1 1.34 -11.86 -30.63
C MET A 1 0.61 -10.58 -30.20
N ARG A 2 -0.73 -10.53 -30.12
CA ARG A 2 -1.47 -9.33 -29.68
C ARG A 2 -1.17 -8.87 -28.23
N LYS A 3 -1.00 -9.80 -27.27
CA LYS A 3 -0.73 -9.45 -25.86
C LYS A 3 0.66 -8.82 -25.62
N LEU A 4 1.64 -9.20 -26.44
CA LEU A 4 3.01 -8.67 -26.36
C LEU A 4 3.06 -7.21 -26.86
N THR A 5 2.28 -6.89 -27.90
CA THR A 5 2.17 -5.52 -28.41
C THR A 5 1.44 -4.61 -27.42
N THR A 6 0.45 -5.12 -26.67
CA THR A 6 -0.25 -4.35 -25.63
C THR A 6 0.63 -4.09 -24.41
N LEU A 7 1.45 -5.05 -23.99
CA LEU A 7 2.43 -4.87 -22.90
C LEU A 7 3.54 -3.89 -23.29
N LEU A 8 4.01 -3.94 -24.54
CA LEU A 8 5.00 -2.98 -25.07
C LEU A 8 4.44 -1.56 -25.23
N LEU A 9 3.17 -1.41 -25.65
CA LEU A 9 2.51 -0.10 -25.71
C LEU A 9 2.25 0.48 -24.31
N ALA A 10 1.84 -0.36 -23.35
CA ALA A 10 1.66 0.07 -21.96
C ALA A 10 3.00 0.50 -21.34
N GLY A 11 4.10 -0.22 -21.61
CA GLY A 11 5.44 0.17 -21.20
C GLY A 11 5.93 1.47 -21.84
N LEU A 12 5.59 1.72 -23.10
CA LEU A 12 5.95 2.96 -23.81
C LEU A 12 5.15 4.18 -23.30
N CYS A 13 3.89 4.01 -22.88
CA CYS A 13 3.09 5.08 -22.29
C CYS A 13 3.58 5.50 -20.89
N VAL A 14 4.25 4.62 -20.13
CA VAL A 14 4.85 4.98 -18.83
C VAL A 14 6.12 5.82 -18.98
N GLY A 15 6.77 5.79 -20.15
CA GLY A 15 7.96 6.58 -20.46
C GLY A 15 7.71 8.04 -20.87
N ALA A 16 6.45 8.49 -20.93
CA ALA A 16 6.07 9.82 -21.41
C ALA A 16 5.42 10.70 -20.32
N LEU A 17 5.88 10.59 -19.08
CA LEU A 17 5.53 11.55 -18.02
C LEU A 17 6.57 12.70 -18.01
N PRO A 18 6.13 13.96 -17.86
CA PRO A 18 7.02 15.12 -17.97
C PRO A 18 8.11 15.09 -16.89
N ASP A 19 9.34 15.38 -17.33
CA ASP A 19 10.52 15.55 -16.49
C ASP A 19 10.27 16.62 -15.41
N GLY A 20 10.01 16.17 -14.18
CA GLY A 20 9.73 17.07 -13.06
C GLY A 20 9.98 16.52 -11.67
N VAL A 21 10.52 15.31 -11.51
CA VAL A 21 10.82 14.75 -10.19
C VAL A 21 12.33 14.76 -9.96
N ARG A 22 12.81 15.80 -9.27
CA ARG A 22 14.14 15.79 -8.66
C ARG A 22 14.08 14.92 -7.42
N ALA A 23 14.75 13.76 -7.46
CA ALA A 23 15.08 13.01 -6.26
C ALA A 23 16.03 13.88 -5.41
N THR A 24 15.54 14.38 -4.29
CA THR A 24 16.36 15.03 -3.28
C THR A 24 16.72 13.99 -2.22
N PRO A 25 17.99 13.83 -1.81
CA PRO A 25 18.41 12.88 -0.79
C PRO A 25 18.10 13.44 0.60
N GLU A 26 16.84 13.79 0.84
CA GLU A 26 16.36 14.18 2.16
C GLU A 26 15.78 12.91 2.80
N SER A 27 16.32 12.46 3.94
CA SER A 27 15.58 11.54 4.82
C SER A 27 14.45 12.32 5.47
N ARG A 28 13.37 12.57 4.72
CA ARG A 28 12.10 13.01 5.29
C ARG A 28 11.52 11.79 5.96
N SER A 29 11.16 11.92 7.25
CA SER A 29 10.46 10.90 8.03
C SER A 29 9.48 10.15 7.12
N ALA A 30 9.61 8.83 7.04
CA ALA A 30 8.55 8.03 6.43
C ALA A 30 7.23 8.43 7.13
N PRO A 31 6.15 8.72 6.39
CA PRO A 31 4.84 8.87 7.01
C PRO A 31 4.60 7.62 7.87
N LEU A 32 4.31 7.81 9.16
CA LEU A 32 4.19 6.72 10.17
C LEU A 32 3.29 5.58 9.69
N LEU A 33 2.33 5.90 8.83
CA LEU A 33 1.41 5.01 8.14
C LEU A 33 2.06 3.88 7.31
N LEU A 34 3.32 4.00 6.90
CA LEU A 34 4.06 2.91 6.23
C LEU A 34 4.51 1.81 7.19
N LEU A 35 4.71 2.16 8.46
CA LEU A 35 5.16 1.23 9.48
C LEU A 35 3.99 0.52 10.18
N ILE A 36 2.76 0.98 9.93
CA ILE A 36 1.56 0.41 10.53
C ILE A 36 0.91 -0.50 9.50
N GLU A 37 1.08 -1.80 9.71
CA GLU A 37 0.48 -2.80 8.84
C GLU A 37 -1.02 -2.94 9.10
N PRO A 38 -1.84 -3.00 8.05
CA PRO A 38 -3.27 -3.19 8.17
C PRO A 38 -3.65 -4.67 8.30
N GLY A 39 -4.75 -4.91 9.03
CA GLY A 39 -5.39 -6.23 9.11
C GLY A 39 -5.00 -7.01 10.36
N SER A 40 -6.03 -7.39 11.13
CA SER A 40 -5.87 -8.19 12.36
C SER A 40 -5.21 -9.54 12.11
N ARG A 41 -5.45 -10.15 10.94
CA ARG A 41 -4.82 -11.43 10.55
C ARG A 41 -3.33 -11.28 10.27
N ALA A 42 -2.92 -10.20 9.60
CA ALA A 42 -1.50 -9.93 9.34
C ALA A 42 -0.76 -9.68 10.66
N ILE A 43 -1.33 -8.84 11.53
CA ILE A 43 -0.74 -8.53 12.84
C ILE A 43 -0.68 -9.78 13.74
N ALA A 44 -1.72 -10.62 13.76
CA ALA A 44 -1.73 -11.87 14.54
C ALA A 44 -0.68 -12.89 14.05
N MET A 45 -0.25 -12.79 12.79
CA MET A 45 0.84 -13.58 12.22
C MET A 45 2.22 -12.95 12.46
N GLY A 46 2.30 -11.86 13.24
CA GLY A 46 3.55 -11.14 13.47
C GLY A 46 4.04 -10.42 12.22
N GLU A 47 3.13 -9.79 11.47
CA GLU A 47 3.44 -8.96 10.29
C GLU A 47 4.01 -9.76 9.09
N SER A 48 4.04 -11.10 9.18
CA SER A 48 4.51 -11.98 8.11
C SER A 48 3.39 -12.37 7.13
N TYR A 49 2.81 -11.41 6.42
CA TYR A 49 1.62 -11.67 5.56
C TYR A 49 1.93 -11.75 4.05
N VAL A 50 3.14 -11.42 3.61
CA VAL A 50 3.54 -11.32 2.18
C VAL A 50 3.25 -12.61 1.38
N ALA A 51 3.45 -13.78 1.97
CA ALA A 51 3.27 -15.08 1.30
C ALA A 51 1.82 -15.60 1.34
N VAL A 52 1.01 -15.12 2.30
CA VAL A 52 -0.34 -15.67 2.58
C VAL A 52 -1.45 -14.69 2.17
N ALA A 53 -1.09 -13.51 1.65
CA ALA A 53 -2.03 -12.44 1.30
C ALA A 53 -3.10 -12.87 0.27
N ASP A 54 -4.16 -13.50 0.76
CA ASP A 54 -5.22 -14.11 -0.03
C ASP A 54 -6.50 -13.28 -0.01
N ASP A 55 -6.48 -12.06 0.54
CA ASP A 55 -7.61 -11.13 0.64
C ASP A 55 -7.29 -9.75 0.03
N ALA A 56 -8.20 -8.78 0.14
CA ALA A 56 -8.03 -7.47 -0.46
C ALA A 56 -6.79 -6.70 0.04
N THR A 57 -6.27 -7.03 1.23
CA THR A 57 -5.03 -6.46 1.78
C THR A 57 -3.78 -6.88 0.99
N ALA A 58 -3.87 -7.85 0.09
CA ALA A 58 -2.81 -8.18 -0.87
C ALA A 58 -2.35 -6.96 -1.68
N SER A 59 -3.24 -5.99 -1.92
CA SER A 59 -2.87 -4.71 -2.55
C SER A 59 -1.82 -3.90 -1.76
N TYR A 60 -1.73 -4.09 -0.44
CA TYR A 60 -0.75 -3.47 0.46
C TYR A 60 0.48 -4.37 0.63
N PHE A 61 0.29 -5.66 0.90
CA PHE A 61 1.38 -6.58 1.23
C PHE A 61 2.12 -7.16 0.01
N ASN A 62 1.39 -7.58 -1.02
CA ASN A 62 1.93 -8.28 -2.19
C ASN A 62 0.96 -8.21 -3.39
N PRO A 63 1.09 -7.21 -4.27
CA PRO A 63 0.32 -7.08 -5.51
C PRO A 63 0.33 -8.34 -6.40
N ALA A 64 1.39 -9.15 -6.41
CA ALA A 64 1.44 -10.38 -7.21
C ALA A 64 0.48 -11.46 -6.68
N ALA A 65 0.17 -11.43 -5.37
CA ALA A 65 -0.78 -12.33 -4.74
C ALA A 65 -2.24 -12.00 -5.09
N LEU A 66 -2.53 -10.80 -5.64
CA LEU A 66 -3.87 -10.45 -6.12
C LEU A 66 -4.36 -11.45 -7.14
N VAL A 67 -3.47 -11.97 -7.99
CA VAL A 67 -3.76 -12.92 -9.08
C VAL A 67 -4.46 -14.20 -8.60
N GLY A 68 -4.14 -14.68 -7.38
CA GLY A 68 -4.77 -15.88 -6.82
C GLY A 68 -6.23 -15.70 -6.38
N GLN A 69 -6.80 -14.50 -6.52
CA GLN A 69 -8.15 -14.19 -6.07
C GLN A 69 -9.16 -14.37 -7.20
N THR A 70 -10.15 -15.22 -7.01
CA THR A 70 -11.19 -15.51 -8.02
C THR A 70 -12.49 -14.74 -7.81
N LYS A 71 -12.65 -14.08 -6.66
CA LYS A 71 -13.84 -13.31 -6.28
C LYS A 71 -13.45 -11.91 -5.84
N LYS A 72 -14.40 -10.97 -5.97
CA LYS A 72 -14.27 -9.63 -5.40
C LYS A 72 -14.19 -9.74 -3.88
N LYS A 73 -13.25 -9.03 -3.25
CA LYS A 73 -13.10 -8.99 -1.79
C LYS A 73 -13.03 -7.56 -1.30
N LEU A 74 -13.59 -7.33 -0.12
CA LEU A 74 -13.53 -6.06 0.60
C LEU A 74 -13.00 -6.35 2.00
N HIS A 75 -12.07 -5.51 2.46
CA HIS A 75 -11.52 -5.54 3.79
C HIS A 75 -11.67 -4.16 4.42
N LEU A 76 -12.17 -4.12 5.65
CA LEU A 76 -12.33 -2.90 6.43
C LEU A 76 -11.80 -3.19 7.83
N SER A 77 -10.96 -2.31 8.34
CA SER A 77 -10.45 -2.40 9.70
C SER A 77 -10.38 -1.02 10.33
N HIS A 78 -10.74 -0.97 11.61
CA HIS A 78 -10.65 0.22 12.45
C HIS A 78 -9.94 -0.19 13.74
N THR A 79 -8.91 0.55 14.12
CA THR A 79 -8.13 0.29 15.32
C THR A 79 -7.84 1.60 16.04
N LYS A 80 -8.10 1.65 17.35
CA LYS A 80 -7.59 2.72 18.20
C LYS A 80 -6.09 2.53 18.37
N TRP A 81 -5.30 3.46 17.89
CA TRP A 81 -3.84 3.34 17.91
C TRP A 81 -3.32 3.95 19.21
N LEU A 82 -2.48 3.22 19.94
CA LEU A 82 -1.83 3.68 21.19
C LEU A 82 -2.78 4.39 22.19
N PRO A 83 -3.86 3.73 22.67
CA PRO A 83 -4.85 4.36 23.55
C PRO A 83 -4.30 4.81 24.91
N LYS A 84 -3.07 4.41 25.27
CA LYS A 84 -2.40 4.85 26.50
C LYS A 84 -1.60 6.15 26.33
N LEU A 85 -1.38 6.60 25.09
CA LEU A 85 -0.67 7.85 24.80
C LEU A 85 -1.64 8.96 24.45
N ALA A 86 -2.64 8.68 23.60
CA ALA A 86 -3.65 9.63 23.20
C ALA A 86 -4.98 8.89 22.93
N ASP A 87 -6.08 9.39 23.48
CA ASP A 87 -7.41 8.77 23.37
C ASP A 87 -8.08 8.99 22.01
N ASP A 88 -7.59 9.97 21.24
CA ASP A 88 -8.16 10.45 19.98
C ASP A 88 -7.38 9.98 18.73
N LEU A 89 -6.44 9.07 18.93
CA LEU A 89 -5.60 8.48 17.88
C LEU A 89 -6.27 7.23 17.28
N SER A 90 -6.56 7.28 15.98
CA SER A 90 -7.29 6.19 15.30
C SER A 90 -6.69 5.88 13.94
N TYR A 91 -6.63 4.59 13.63
CA TYR A 91 -6.18 4.06 12.35
C TYR A 91 -7.33 3.33 11.65
N GLU A 92 -7.64 3.75 10.43
CA GLU A 92 -8.65 3.13 9.56
C GLU A 92 -8.01 2.64 8.28
N PHE A 93 -8.41 1.45 7.84
CA PHE A 93 -7.91 0.87 6.61
C PHE A 93 -9.03 0.19 5.84
N LEU A 94 -9.09 0.51 4.55
CA LEU A 94 -10.01 -0.06 3.57
C LEU A 94 -9.18 -0.65 2.44
N ALA A 95 -9.47 -1.89 2.06
CA ALA A 95 -8.94 -2.48 0.84
C ALA A 95 -10.02 -3.18 0.04
N TYR A 96 -9.92 -3.09 -1.28
CA TYR A 96 -10.80 -3.73 -2.23
C TYR A 96 -9.98 -4.43 -3.30
N SER A 97 -10.39 -5.64 -3.70
CA SER A 97 -9.80 -6.36 -4.81
C SER A 97 -10.87 -6.81 -5.80
N GLN A 98 -10.52 -6.69 -7.08
CA GLN A 98 -11.39 -7.07 -8.18
C GLN A 98 -10.61 -7.91 -9.20
N PRO A 99 -10.95 -9.19 -9.34
CA PRO A 99 -10.44 -10.00 -10.43
C PRO A 99 -11.09 -9.60 -11.76
N VAL A 100 -10.29 -9.53 -12.82
CA VAL A 100 -10.74 -9.27 -14.19
C VAL A 100 -10.25 -10.39 -15.10
N GLU A 101 -11.19 -11.17 -15.62
CA GLU A 101 -10.88 -12.34 -16.42
C GLU A 101 -10.06 -11.96 -17.68
N GLY A 102 -8.95 -12.66 -17.89
CA GLY A 102 -8.05 -12.48 -19.03
C GLY A 102 -7.08 -11.29 -18.95
N TRP A 103 -7.30 -10.34 -18.03
CA TRP A 103 -6.47 -9.14 -17.84
C TRP A 103 -5.71 -9.13 -16.51
N GLY A 104 -6.02 -10.00 -15.56
CA GLY A 104 -5.39 -10.00 -14.23
C GLY A 104 -6.26 -9.31 -13.18
N ASN A 105 -5.68 -9.01 -12.03
CA ASN A 105 -6.43 -8.61 -10.84
C ASN A 105 -6.00 -7.23 -10.35
N PHE A 106 -6.98 -6.39 -10.07
CA PHE A 106 -6.77 -5.05 -9.53
C PHE A 106 -7.00 -5.03 -8.03
N GLY A 107 -6.20 -4.23 -7.34
CA GLY A 107 -6.29 -3.98 -5.92
C GLY A 107 -6.26 -2.48 -5.65
N PHE A 108 -6.99 -2.06 -4.64
CA PHE A 108 -7.04 -0.69 -4.18
C PHE A 108 -7.07 -0.67 -2.66
N ASN A 109 -6.34 0.24 -2.03
CA ASN A 109 -6.46 0.46 -0.61
C ASN A 109 -6.33 1.93 -0.22
N VAL A 110 -6.94 2.25 0.92
CA VAL A 110 -6.89 3.54 1.57
C VAL A 110 -6.60 3.30 3.04
N ALA A 111 -5.63 4.02 3.56
CA ALA A 111 -5.23 4.01 4.95
C ALA A 111 -5.35 5.44 5.47
N LEU A 112 -6.03 5.64 6.59
CA LEU A 112 -6.23 6.92 7.24
C LEU A 112 -5.75 6.82 8.68
N LEU A 113 -4.79 7.65 9.06
CA LEU A 113 -4.32 7.78 10.43
C LEU A 113 -4.66 9.17 10.93
N ASN A 114 -5.57 9.24 11.90
CA ASN A 114 -5.84 10.45 12.65
C ASN A 114 -4.82 10.55 13.78
N LEU A 115 -4.00 11.61 13.77
CA LEU A 115 -2.93 11.86 14.75
C LEU A 115 -3.42 12.58 16.01
N GLY A 116 -4.73 12.84 16.12
CA GLY A 116 -5.32 13.52 17.25
C GLY A 116 -5.01 15.02 17.30
N GLU A 117 -5.30 15.61 18.45
CA GLU A 117 -5.10 17.01 18.79
C GLU A 117 -3.75 17.21 19.50
N GLN A 118 -2.93 18.11 18.97
CA GLN A 118 -1.60 18.43 19.50
C GLN A 118 -1.56 19.89 19.95
N ILE A 119 -0.93 20.14 21.10
CA ILE A 119 -0.76 21.49 21.63
C ILE A 119 0.37 22.17 20.87
N ARG A 120 0.09 23.35 20.31
CA ARG A 120 1.10 24.19 19.67
C ARG A 120 1.81 25.01 20.74
N THR A 121 3.13 24.90 20.80
CA THR A 121 3.96 25.63 21.76
C THR A 121 4.97 26.51 21.02
N ASP A 122 5.18 27.74 21.51
CA ASP A 122 6.24 28.64 21.02
C ASP A 122 7.62 28.26 21.60
N GLU A 123 8.71 28.78 21.02
CA GLU A 123 10.10 28.60 21.49
C GLU A 123 10.31 28.92 22.99
N ARG A 124 9.42 29.73 23.58
CA ARG A 124 9.38 30.14 24.99
C ARG A 124 8.43 29.30 25.85
N GLY A 125 7.82 28.25 25.31
CA GLY A 125 6.93 27.37 26.06
C GLY A 125 5.47 27.84 26.18
N ASN A 126 5.09 28.97 25.56
CA ASN A 126 3.71 29.45 25.63
C ASN A 126 2.80 28.66 24.68
N GLN A 127 1.63 28.25 25.17
CA GLN A 127 0.65 27.51 24.37
C GLN A 127 -0.11 28.46 23.45
N GLN A 128 -0.06 28.22 22.13
CA GLN A 128 -0.69 29.05 21.10
C GLN A 128 -1.95 28.38 20.49
N GLY A 129 -2.57 27.45 21.23
CA GLY A 129 -3.75 26.69 20.80
C GLY A 129 -3.42 25.26 20.39
N THR A 130 -4.39 24.60 19.76
CA THR A 130 -4.28 23.19 19.38
C THR A 130 -4.47 22.99 17.87
N PHE A 131 -3.81 21.98 17.32
CA PHE A 131 -3.91 21.62 15.91
C PHE A 131 -4.19 20.13 15.76
N ARG A 132 -4.97 19.78 14.73
CA ARG A 132 -5.23 18.39 14.35
C ARG A 132 -4.50 18.05 13.07
N SER A 133 -4.01 16.82 13.03
CA SER A 133 -3.15 16.31 11.96
C SER A 133 -3.71 14.99 11.46
N TYR A 134 -3.75 14.79 10.15
CA TYR A 134 -4.19 13.55 9.54
C TYR A 134 -3.21 13.09 8.45
N ASP A 135 -2.95 11.80 8.40
CA ASP A 135 -2.13 11.15 7.39
C ASP A 135 -3.00 10.20 6.56
N VAL A 136 -2.89 10.30 5.25
CA VAL A 136 -3.69 9.54 4.29
C VAL A 136 -2.74 8.83 3.34
N ALA A 137 -2.92 7.54 3.15
CA ALA A 137 -2.29 6.81 2.08
C ALA A 137 -3.34 6.17 1.20
N VAL A 138 -3.16 6.30 -0.10
CA VAL A 138 -3.99 5.67 -1.12
C VAL A 138 -3.05 4.88 -2.01
N SER A 139 -3.36 3.63 -2.29
CA SER A 139 -2.58 2.89 -3.27
C SER A 139 -3.46 2.08 -4.21
N ALA A 140 -2.96 1.96 -5.43
CA ALA A 140 -3.52 1.08 -6.43
C ALA A 140 -2.48 0.01 -6.74
N ALA A 141 -2.94 -1.20 -6.98
CA ALA A 141 -2.10 -2.34 -7.27
C ALA A 141 -2.71 -3.13 -8.42
N TYR A 142 -1.84 -3.76 -9.21
CA TYR A 142 -2.23 -4.63 -10.31
C TYR A 142 -1.34 -5.86 -10.31
N GLY A 143 -1.95 -7.04 -10.43
CA GLY A 143 -1.25 -8.31 -10.54
C GLY A 143 -1.68 -9.05 -11.80
N ALA A 144 -0.74 -9.70 -12.48
CA ALA A 144 -1.00 -10.51 -13.66
C ALA A 144 -0.18 -11.81 -13.66
N HIS A 145 -0.70 -12.83 -14.36
CA HIS A 145 0.08 -14.03 -14.71
C HIS A 145 1.05 -13.69 -15.84
N ILE A 146 2.34 -13.99 -15.66
CA ILE A 146 3.37 -13.90 -16.70
C ILE A 146 3.52 -15.25 -17.42
N GLY A 147 3.33 -16.35 -16.70
CA GLY A 147 3.35 -17.71 -17.25
C GLY A 147 2.43 -18.64 -16.47
N ASP A 148 2.43 -19.93 -16.82
CA ASP A 148 1.49 -20.93 -16.29
C ASP A 148 1.58 -21.11 -14.76
N ASN A 149 2.74 -20.79 -14.17
CA ASN A 149 2.94 -20.85 -12.72
C ASN A 149 3.66 -19.63 -12.16
N THR A 150 3.77 -18.52 -12.90
CA THR A 150 4.50 -17.31 -12.45
C THR A 150 3.58 -16.10 -12.53
N SER A 151 3.52 -15.34 -11.44
CA SER A 151 2.78 -14.08 -11.36
C SER A 151 3.72 -12.92 -11.00
N ALA A 152 3.36 -11.74 -11.46
CA ALA A 152 4.01 -10.50 -11.05
C ALA A 152 2.95 -9.46 -10.73
N GLY A 153 3.32 -8.45 -9.96
CA GLY A 153 2.47 -7.34 -9.64
C GLY A 153 3.23 -6.04 -9.45
N ILE A 154 2.54 -4.94 -9.72
CA ILE A 154 3.02 -3.58 -9.55
C ILE A 154 2.06 -2.86 -8.61
N GLY A 155 2.61 -2.29 -7.55
CA GLY A 155 1.92 -1.39 -6.63
C GLY A 155 2.34 0.06 -6.84
N LEU A 156 1.38 0.97 -6.88
CA LEU A 156 1.56 2.41 -6.96
C LEU A 156 0.97 3.09 -5.72
N PRO A 157 1.78 3.25 -4.66
CA PRO A 157 1.37 3.97 -3.45
C PRO A 157 1.56 5.49 -3.57
N MET A 158 0.51 6.23 -3.23
CA MET A 158 0.48 7.68 -3.08
C MET A 158 0.13 8.03 -1.63
N ARG A 159 0.85 8.95 -1.00
CA ARG A 159 0.65 9.30 0.41
C ARG A 159 0.57 10.80 0.58
N GLY A 160 -0.22 11.26 1.53
CA GLY A 160 -0.45 12.66 1.80
C GLY A 160 -0.60 12.90 3.29
N LEU A 161 0.27 13.73 3.85
CA LEU A 161 0.13 14.25 5.20
C LEU A 161 -0.53 15.61 5.11
N ALA A 162 -1.58 15.83 5.90
CA ALA A 162 -2.22 17.12 5.99
C ALA A 162 -2.31 17.57 7.45
N LEU A 163 -1.73 18.74 7.68
CA LEU A 163 -1.72 19.46 8.93
C LEU A 163 -2.60 20.68 8.73
N SER A 164 -3.40 21.09 9.73
CA SER A 164 -4.34 22.22 9.66
C SER A 164 -3.84 23.44 8.82
N GLY A 165 -4.16 23.47 7.52
CA GLY A 165 -3.78 24.52 6.56
C GLY A 165 -2.66 24.20 5.55
N ALA A 166 -1.90 23.12 5.70
CA ALA A 166 -0.83 22.70 4.78
C ALA A 166 -0.89 21.19 4.50
N GLY A 167 -1.06 20.81 3.23
CA GLY A 167 -1.03 19.43 2.77
C GLY A 167 0.23 19.14 1.95
N ALA A 168 0.92 18.06 2.27
CA ALA A 168 2.07 17.57 1.54
C ALA A 168 1.75 16.19 0.97
N TRP A 169 1.94 16.01 -0.33
CA TRP A 169 1.64 14.77 -1.05
C TRP A 169 2.95 14.23 -1.60
N ALA A 170 3.19 12.95 -1.40
CA ALA A 170 4.37 12.23 -1.86
C ALA A 170 3.94 10.96 -2.58
N THR A 171 4.45 10.76 -3.79
CA THR A 171 4.39 9.48 -4.47
C THR A 171 5.61 8.67 -4.07
N ALA A 172 5.41 7.43 -3.63
CA ALA A 172 6.54 6.52 -3.45
C ALA A 172 6.80 5.77 -4.76
N LEU A 173 8.03 5.24 -4.91
CA LEU A 173 8.39 4.48 -6.10
C LEU A 173 7.47 3.26 -6.24
N PRO A 174 7.13 2.86 -7.48
CA PRO A 174 6.37 1.64 -7.71
C PRO A 174 7.06 0.45 -7.05
N GLN A 175 6.30 -0.31 -6.26
CA GLN A 175 6.78 -1.55 -5.68
C GLN A 175 6.52 -2.67 -6.68
N ILE A 176 7.59 -3.26 -7.22
CA ILE A 176 7.53 -4.41 -8.14
C ILE A 176 7.68 -5.67 -7.29
N TRP A 177 6.73 -6.58 -7.43
CA TRP A 177 6.71 -7.86 -6.74
C TRP A 177 6.63 -8.98 -7.79
N ASP A 178 7.54 -9.94 -7.72
CA ASP A 178 7.52 -11.14 -8.55
C ASP A 178 7.32 -12.36 -7.66
N PHE A 179 6.40 -13.25 -8.04
CA PHE A 179 6.19 -14.53 -7.35
C PHE A 179 6.16 -15.71 -8.33
N CYS A 180 6.98 -16.70 -7.98
CA CYS A 180 7.05 -18.08 -8.48
C CYS A 180 8.03 -18.40 -9.62
N GLY A 181 9.06 -19.18 -9.26
CA GLY A 181 10.12 -19.69 -10.12
C GLY A 181 11.47 -19.81 -9.40
N SER A 182 11.60 -20.80 -8.50
CA SER A 182 12.83 -21.45 -7.97
C SER A 182 14.13 -20.67 -7.67
N LEU A 183 14.20 -19.34 -7.64
CA LEU A 183 15.49 -18.63 -7.47
C LEU A 183 15.77 -17.98 -6.10
N PHE A 184 14.92 -18.16 -5.08
CA PHE A 184 15.23 -17.72 -3.72
C PHE A 184 14.90 -18.80 -2.68
N PRO A 185 15.85 -19.20 -1.81
CA PRO A 185 15.59 -20.17 -0.77
C PRO A 185 14.92 -19.51 0.43
N ALA A 186 13.92 -20.21 0.97
CA ALA A 186 13.47 -20.20 2.38
C ALA A 186 12.77 -18.95 2.94
N SER A 187 11.44 -18.92 2.83
CA SER A 187 10.56 -18.87 4.01
C SER A 187 9.11 -19.24 3.65
N ALA A 188 8.86 -20.55 3.71
CA ALA A 188 7.62 -21.30 3.96
C ALA A 188 6.27 -20.92 3.31
N LEU A 189 5.72 -21.94 2.60
CA LEU A 189 4.34 -22.15 2.15
C LEU A 189 3.90 -21.38 0.90
N ALA A 190 4.57 -21.70 -0.22
CA ALA A 190 3.99 -21.54 -1.55
C ALA A 190 2.73 -22.43 -1.65
N ARG A 191 1.54 -21.81 -1.62
CA ARG A 191 0.36 -22.42 -2.23
C ARG A 191 0.60 -22.44 -3.75
N PRO A 192 0.23 -23.51 -4.47
CA PRO A 192 0.28 -23.49 -5.92
C PRO A 192 -0.52 -22.27 -6.41
N CYS A 193 0.06 -21.50 -7.34
CA CYS A 193 -0.70 -20.49 -8.07
C CYS A 193 -1.95 -21.19 -8.59
N ALA A 194 -3.13 -20.75 -8.13
CA ALA A 194 -4.38 -21.36 -8.52
C ALA A 194 -4.51 -21.26 -10.05
N THR A 195 -4.57 -22.42 -10.69
CA THR A 195 -4.96 -22.62 -12.10
C THR A 195 -6.39 -22.19 -12.34
#